data_AF-A0A8S9GJJ4-F1
#
_entry.id   AF-A0A8S9GJJ4-F1
#
_cell.length_a   1.000
_cell.length_b   1.000
_cell.length_c   1.000
_cell.angle_alpha   90.00
_cell.angle_beta   90.00
_cell.angle_gamma   90.00
#
_symmetry.space_group_name_H-M   'P 1'
#
loop_
_entity.id
_entity.type
_entity.pdbx_description
1 polymer ?
#
loop_
_entity_poly.entity_id
_entity_poly.type
_entity_poly.pdbx_seq_one_letter_code
_entity_poly.pdbx_strand_id
1 'polypeptide(L)'
;MFRDAILLSSVGDERVKAFEDRKRNIVEYRRFLESCNFIKPNSQWRKVQDRLEVDERCSRLEKIDQLEIFQEYLRDLEREEEERKKIQKEELKKAERKHRDEFRGLIDEHIATGELTAKTSWRDYLVKVKDLPVYLAIASNSSGATPKELFEDAVEDLKRKYHELKSQIKDVLKLRKVTLSTGSTFDEFRVSVSEGIGSPSIPDFKLKFFHVELVGHGTPG
;
A
#
# COMPACT_ATOMS: atom_id res chain seq x y z
N MET A 1 -25.02 -70.64 -14.43
CA MET A 1 -26.07 -69.67 -14.00
C MET A 1 -25.79 -69.17 -12.58
N PHE A 2 -26.00 -69.95 -11.49
CA PHE A 2 -25.78 -69.46 -10.11
C PHE A 2 -24.30 -69.26 -9.71
N ARG A 3 -23.38 -70.14 -10.14
CA ARG A 3 -21.93 -69.97 -9.90
C ARG A 3 -21.36 -68.74 -10.61
N ASP A 4 -21.83 -68.46 -11.83
CA ASP A 4 -21.35 -67.34 -12.64
C ASP A 4 -21.78 -65.98 -12.04
N ALA A 5 -22.99 -65.91 -11.46
CA ALA A 5 -23.49 -64.72 -10.78
C ALA A 5 -22.73 -64.41 -9.48
N ILE A 6 -22.37 -65.44 -8.68
CA ILE A 6 -21.57 -65.27 -7.46
C ILE A 6 -20.14 -64.85 -7.80
N LEU A 7 -19.54 -65.44 -8.84
CA LEU A 7 -18.19 -65.07 -9.28
C LEU A 7 -18.15 -63.63 -9.78
N LEU A 8 -19.16 -63.20 -10.56
CA LEU A 8 -19.24 -61.84 -11.09
C LEU A 8 -19.46 -60.80 -9.98
N SER A 9 -20.27 -61.12 -8.97
CA SER A 9 -20.45 -60.28 -7.77
C SER A 9 -19.17 -60.17 -6.94
N SER A 10 -18.48 -61.28 -6.70
CA SER A 10 -17.21 -61.31 -5.96
C SER A 10 -16.11 -60.50 -6.66
N VAL A 11 -16.00 -60.62 -7.99
CA VAL A 11 -15.05 -59.83 -8.80
C VAL A 11 -15.40 -58.34 -8.80
N GLY A 12 -16.68 -57.99 -8.71
CA GLY A 12 -17.15 -56.61 -8.55
C GLY A 12 -16.70 -56.01 -7.21
N ASP A 13 -16.95 -56.71 -6.11
CA ASP A 13 -16.60 -56.27 -4.75
C ASP A 13 -15.07 -56.16 -4.55
N GLU A 14 -14.29 -57.09 -5.10
CA GLU A 14 -12.83 -57.03 -5.08
C GLU A 14 -12.27 -55.83 -5.83
N ARG A 15 -12.86 -55.49 -6.99
CA ARG A 15 -12.46 -54.30 -7.77
C ARG A 15 -12.78 -53.00 -7.03
N VAL A 16 -13.92 -52.93 -6.36
CA VAL A 16 -14.29 -51.76 -5.53
C VAL A 16 -13.32 -51.60 -4.37
N LYS A 17 -13.04 -52.69 -3.64
CA LYS A 17 -12.09 -52.67 -2.53
C LYS A 17 -10.67 -52.27 -2.97
N ALA A 18 -10.18 -52.82 -4.08
CA ALA A 18 -8.86 -52.48 -4.61
C ALA A 18 -8.77 -50.99 -4.99
N PHE A 19 -9.86 -50.41 -5.52
CA PHE A 19 -9.92 -48.99 -5.85
C PHE A 19 -9.93 -48.10 -4.60
N GLU A 20 -10.67 -48.48 -3.56
CA GLU A 20 -10.69 -47.78 -2.27
C GLU A 20 -9.33 -47.85 -1.56
N ASP A 21 -8.69 -49.01 -1.59
CA ASP A 21 -7.35 -49.21 -1.04
C ASP A 21 -6.32 -48.35 -1.77
N ARG A 22 -6.38 -48.28 -3.11
CA ARG A 22 -5.52 -47.38 -3.90
C ARG A 22 -5.73 -45.92 -3.52
N LYS A 23 -6.98 -45.46 -3.41
CA LYS A 23 -7.29 -44.08 -2.97
C LYS A 23 -6.71 -43.78 -1.60
N ARG A 24 -6.84 -44.70 -0.64
CA ARG A 24 -6.29 -44.55 0.70
C ARG A 24 -4.77 -44.47 0.67
N ASN A 25 -4.11 -45.36 -0.08
CA ASN A 25 -2.65 -45.37 -0.23
C ASN A 25 -2.14 -44.05 -0.85
N ILE A 26 -2.84 -43.50 -1.84
CA ILE A 26 -2.51 -42.19 -2.44
C ILE A 26 -2.53 -41.08 -1.39
N VAL A 27 -3.59 -41.01 -0.58
CA VAL A 27 -3.73 -39.97 0.47
C VAL A 27 -2.66 -40.14 1.56
N GLU A 28 -2.39 -41.38 1.99
CA GLU A 28 -1.35 -41.66 2.99
C GLU A 28 0.05 -41.33 2.50
N TYR A 29 0.35 -41.62 1.24
CA TYR A 29 1.63 -41.28 0.61
C TYR A 29 1.77 -39.78 0.45
N ARG A 30 0.72 -39.07 0.02
CA ARG A 30 0.73 -37.60 -0.05
C ARG A 30 1.01 -36.95 1.30
N ARG A 31 0.35 -37.40 2.37
CA ARG A 31 0.62 -36.92 3.74
C ARG A 31 2.04 -37.21 4.20
N PHE A 32 2.64 -38.30 3.73
CA PHE A 32 4.05 -38.59 3.99
C PHE A 32 4.98 -37.62 3.24
N LEU A 33 4.68 -37.27 1.98
CA LEU A 33 5.43 -36.23 1.27
C LEU A 33 5.34 -34.88 2.00
N GLU A 34 4.16 -34.52 2.49
CA GLU A 34 3.92 -33.30 3.27
C GLU A 34 4.72 -33.24 4.58
N SER A 35 5.02 -34.38 5.20
CA SER A 35 5.86 -34.44 6.42
C SER A 35 7.37 -34.41 6.12
N CYS A 36 7.77 -34.58 4.86
CA CYS A 36 9.17 -34.60 4.45
C CYS A 36 9.75 -33.18 4.29
N ASN A 37 10.43 -32.68 5.33
CA ASN A 37 11.04 -31.35 5.34
C ASN A 37 12.12 -31.10 4.26
N PHE A 38 12.65 -32.15 3.65
CA PHE A 38 13.68 -32.09 2.61
C PHE A 38 13.10 -31.91 1.21
N ILE A 39 11.79 -32.12 1.03
CA ILE A 39 11.12 -31.78 -0.21
C ILE A 39 10.84 -30.27 -0.23
N LYS A 40 11.17 -29.66 -1.36
CA LYS A 40 11.04 -28.24 -1.67
C LYS A 40 10.41 -28.11 -3.06
N PRO A 41 9.80 -26.97 -3.41
CA PRO A 41 9.19 -26.74 -4.72
C PRO A 41 10.08 -27.17 -5.90
N ASN A 42 11.40 -26.91 -5.83
CA ASN A 42 12.38 -27.23 -6.87
C ASN A 42 13.03 -28.62 -6.75
N SER A 43 12.50 -29.51 -5.90
CA SER A 43 13.07 -30.83 -5.68
C SER A 43 12.95 -31.70 -6.92
N GLN A 44 13.99 -32.47 -7.21
CA GLN A 44 13.99 -33.38 -8.34
C GLN A 44 13.74 -34.80 -7.85
N TRP A 45 12.76 -35.49 -8.45
CA TRP A 45 12.40 -36.88 -8.11
C TRP A 45 13.64 -37.78 -7.97
N ARG A 46 14.54 -37.76 -8.96
CA ARG A 46 15.78 -38.56 -8.98
C ARG A 46 16.71 -38.34 -7.77
N LYS A 47 16.61 -37.20 -7.09
CA LYS A 47 17.45 -36.87 -5.92
C LYS A 47 16.83 -37.28 -4.59
N VAL A 48 15.52 -37.49 -4.57
CA VAL A 48 14.75 -37.74 -3.34
C VAL A 48 14.15 -39.14 -3.31
N GLN A 49 14.00 -39.79 -4.46
CA GLN A 49 13.38 -41.11 -4.62
C GLN A 49 13.98 -42.14 -3.65
N ASP A 50 15.29 -42.35 -3.64
CA ASP A 50 15.94 -43.35 -2.78
C ASP A 50 15.64 -43.13 -1.29
N ARG A 51 15.49 -41.87 -0.88
CA ARG A 51 15.15 -41.52 0.51
C ARG A 51 13.67 -41.76 0.81
N LEU A 52 12.79 -41.54 -0.16
CA LEU A 52 11.35 -41.80 -0.02
C LEU A 52 11.06 -43.29 0.01
N GLU A 53 11.77 -44.08 -0.81
CA GLU A 53 11.59 -45.53 -0.92
C GLU A 53 11.92 -46.32 0.34
N VAL A 54 12.55 -45.69 1.34
CA VAL A 54 12.74 -46.27 2.69
C VAL A 54 11.40 -46.43 3.42
N ASP A 55 10.39 -45.60 3.11
CA ASP A 55 9.08 -45.67 3.74
C ASP A 55 8.19 -46.76 3.11
N GLU A 56 7.53 -47.56 3.95
CA GLU A 56 6.69 -48.68 3.51
C GLU A 56 5.54 -48.26 2.60
N ARG A 57 5.05 -47.01 2.70
CA ARG A 57 3.96 -46.50 1.87
C ARG A 57 4.34 -46.43 0.39
N CYS A 58 5.63 -46.31 0.07
CA CYS A 58 6.13 -46.39 -1.31
C CYS A 58 5.89 -47.77 -1.92
N SER A 59 5.93 -48.85 -1.13
CA SER A 59 5.71 -50.21 -1.64
C SER A 59 4.23 -50.49 -1.98
N ARG A 60 3.30 -49.66 -1.48
CA ARG A 60 1.84 -49.82 -1.64
C ARG A 60 1.29 -49.17 -2.92
N LEU A 61 2.14 -48.51 -3.70
CA LEU A 61 1.78 -47.74 -4.90
C LEU A 61 2.68 -48.13 -6.07
N GLU A 62 2.14 -48.04 -7.29
CA GLU A 62 2.96 -48.17 -8.49
C GLU A 62 3.96 -47.02 -8.60
N LYS A 63 5.09 -47.24 -9.28
CA LYS A 63 6.12 -46.20 -9.47
C LYS A 63 5.59 -44.99 -10.23
N ILE A 64 4.64 -45.20 -11.14
CA ILE A 64 3.97 -44.12 -11.86
C ILE A 64 3.10 -43.28 -10.91
N ASP A 65 2.30 -43.93 -10.06
CA ASP A 65 1.46 -43.26 -9.06
C ASP A 65 2.32 -42.44 -8.08
N GLN A 66 3.44 -43.00 -7.61
CA GLN A 66 4.36 -42.28 -6.73
C GLN A 66 4.91 -41.00 -7.37
N LEU A 67 5.31 -41.08 -8.64
CA LEU A 67 5.82 -39.95 -9.39
C LEU A 67 4.73 -38.90 -9.65
N GLU A 68 3.52 -39.32 -10.02
CA GLU A 68 2.40 -38.42 -10.25
C GLU A 68 2.02 -37.64 -8.99
N ILE A 69 1.90 -38.33 -7.85
CA ILE A 69 1.59 -37.71 -6.55
C ILE A 69 2.71 -36.76 -6.13
N PHE A 70 3.97 -37.16 -6.35
CA PHE A 70 5.11 -36.29 -6.08
C PHE A 70 5.09 -35.02 -6.93
N GLN A 71 4.85 -35.12 -8.24
CA GLN A 71 4.75 -33.95 -9.12
C GLN A 71 3.57 -33.05 -8.77
N GLU A 72 2.43 -33.64 -8.39
CA GLU A 72 1.27 -32.88 -7.90
C GLU A 72 1.61 -32.12 -6.61
N TYR A 73 2.23 -32.78 -5.66
CA TYR A 73 2.69 -32.16 -4.43
C TYR A 73 3.67 -31.00 -4.69
N LEU A 74 4.62 -31.16 -5.62
CA LEU A 74 5.52 -30.07 -6.01
C LEU A 74 4.79 -28.87 -6.61
N ARG A 75 3.80 -29.10 -7.50
CA ARG A 75 2.99 -28.01 -8.07
C ARG A 75 2.23 -27.25 -6.99
N ASP A 76 1.74 -27.94 -5.96
CA ASP A 76 1.04 -27.29 -4.86
C ASP A 76 1.99 -26.50 -3.97
N LEU A 77 3.20 -27.02 -3.69
CA LEU A 77 4.26 -26.28 -3.00
C LEU A 77 4.68 -25.02 -3.77
N GLU A 78 4.82 -25.10 -5.09
CA GLU A 78 5.12 -23.95 -5.96
C GLU A 78 4.00 -22.90 -5.90
N ARG A 79 2.74 -23.34 -5.99
CA ARG A 79 1.57 -22.46 -5.88
C ARG A 79 1.53 -21.75 -4.54
N GLU A 80 1.70 -22.47 -3.43
CA GLU A 80 1.69 -21.91 -2.08
C GLU A 80 2.85 -20.92 -1.88
N GLU A 81 4.03 -21.19 -2.44
CA GLU A 81 5.15 -20.24 -2.41
C GLU A 81 4.83 -18.95 -3.18
N GLU A 82 4.25 -19.05 -4.38
CA GLU A 82 3.88 -17.89 -5.17
C GLU A 82 2.75 -17.08 -4.51
N GLU A 83 1.74 -17.74 -3.95
CA GLU A 83 0.68 -17.09 -3.18
C GLU A 83 1.24 -16.36 -1.95
N ARG A 84 2.17 -16.99 -1.22
CA ARG A 84 2.85 -16.35 -0.08
C ARG A 84 3.67 -15.13 -0.52
N LYS A 85 4.42 -15.22 -1.62
CA LYS A 85 5.17 -14.08 -2.19
C LYS A 85 4.23 -12.95 -2.61
N LYS A 86 3.10 -13.30 -3.23
CA LYS A 86 2.06 -12.33 -3.63
C LYS A 86 1.48 -11.61 -2.41
N ILE A 87 1.09 -12.35 -1.37
CA ILE A 87 0.56 -11.78 -0.11
C ILE A 87 1.59 -10.86 0.54
N GLN A 88 2.85 -11.31 0.68
CA GLN A 88 3.92 -10.48 1.25
C GLN A 88 4.14 -9.18 0.47
N LYS A 89 4.11 -9.25 -0.87
CA LYS A 89 4.24 -8.07 -1.74
C LYS A 89 3.04 -7.13 -1.59
N GLU A 90 1.83 -7.66 -1.45
CA GLU A 90 0.61 -6.86 -1.26
C GLU A 90 0.61 -6.17 0.11
N GLU A 91 0.97 -6.88 1.18
CA GLU A 91 1.10 -6.32 2.53
C GLU A 91 2.21 -5.26 2.60
N LEU A 92 3.37 -5.49 1.96
CA LEU A 92 4.41 -4.46 1.85
C LEU A 92 3.87 -3.21 1.15
N LYS A 93 3.21 -3.35 0.00
CA LYS A 93 2.60 -2.21 -0.72
C LYS A 93 1.54 -1.49 0.11
N LYS A 94 0.83 -2.20 0.98
CA LYS A 94 -0.19 -1.63 1.87
C LYS A 94 0.47 -0.85 3.02
N ALA A 95 1.50 -1.41 3.63
CA ALA A 95 2.29 -0.74 4.66
C ALA A 95 2.96 0.53 4.11
N GLU A 96 3.63 0.45 2.94
CA GLU A 96 4.26 1.61 2.31
C GLU A 96 3.24 2.71 1.98
N ARG A 97 2.03 2.35 1.54
CA ARG A 97 0.91 3.30 1.35
C ARG A 97 0.52 3.97 2.67
N LYS A 98 0.32 3.19 3.73
CA LYS A 98 -0.02 3.70 5.06
C LYS A 98 1.03 4.66 5.60
N HIS A 99 2.32 4.34 5.45
CA HIS A 99 3.41 5.25 5.86
C HIS A 99 3.36 6.59 5.11
N ARG A 100 3.03 6.58 3.80
CA ARG A 100 2.87 7.82 3.03
C ARG A 100 1.67 8.63 3.51
N ASP A 101 0.55 7.98 3.79
CA ASP A 101 -0.67 8.65 4.24
C ASP A 101 -0.50 9.23 5.65
N GLU A 102 0.19 8.52 6.55
CA GLU A 102 0.55 9.02 7.88
C GLU A 102 1.49 10.23 7.81
N PHE A 103 2.50 10.19 6.93
CA PHE A 103 3.40 11.34 6.76
C PHE A 103 2.69 12.55 6.13
N ARG A 104 1.74 12.33 5.21
CA ARG A 104 0.85 13.40 4.73
C ARG A 104 0.00 13.99 5.85
N GLY A 105 -0.57 13.15 6.72
CA GLY A 105 -1.30 13.61 7.89
C GLY A 105 -0.45 14.49 8.81
N LEU A 106 0.82 14.13 9.04
CA LEU A 106 1.77 14.95 9.80
C LEU A 106 2.07 16.28 9.10
N ILE A 107 2.25 16.28 7.79
CA ILE A 107 2.42 17.50 6.99
C ILE A 107 1.19 18.40 7.15
N ASP A 108 -0.01 17.85 6.99
CA ASP A 108 -1.27 18.59 7.10
C ASP A 108 -1.46 19.20 8.50
N GLU A 109 -1.09 18.46 9.55
CA GLU A 109 -1.07 18.97 10.93
C GLU A 109 -0.11 20.16 11.07
N HIS A 110 1.14 20.02 10.60
CA HIS A 110 2.13 21.09 10.65
C HIS A 110 1.71 22.31 9.81
N ILE A 111 0.93 22.11 8.73
CA ILE A 111 0.32 23.20 7.96
C ILE A 111 -0.76 23.90 8.78
N ALA A 112 -1.63 23.13 9.44
CA ALA A 112 -2.73 23.67 10.24
C ALA A 112 -2.24 24.46 11.45
N THR A 113 -1.14 24.03 12.09
CA THR A 113 -0.50 24.75 13.20
C THR A 113 0.38 25.92 12.74
N GLY A 114 0.66 26.02 11.43
CA GLY A 114 1.51 27.06 10.85
C GLY A 114 3.01 26.80 10.98
N GLU A 115 3.41 25.61 11.44
CA GLU A 115 4.81 25.18 11.48
C GLU A 115 5.40 24.91 10.09
N LEU A 116 4.55 24.50 9.15
CA LEU A 116 4.86 24.38 7.73
C LEU A 116 4.11 25.48 6.96
N THR A 117 4.89 26.30 6.25
CA THR A 117 4.37 27.39 5.42
C THR A 117 4.94 27.28 4.00
N ALA A 118 4.42 28.07 3.07
CA ALA A 118 4.93 28.15 1.69
C ALA A 118 6.41 28.57 1.57
N LYS A 119 7.00 29.11 2.66
CA LYS A 119 8.40 29.55 2.73
C LYS A 119 9.32 28.54 3.44
N THR A 120 8.77 27.50 4.06
CA THR A 120 9.55 26.50 4.78
C THR A 120 10.45 25.74 3.81
N SER A 121 11.73 25.56 4.17
CA SER A 121 12.67 24.77 3.36
C SER A 121 12.65 23.30 3.78
N TRP A 122 12.94 22.39 2.84
CA TRP A 122 13.04 20.96 3.16
C TRP A 122 14.08 20.67 4.25
N ARG A 123 15.22 21.37 4.24
CA ARG A 123 16.28 21.16 5.23
C ARG A 123 15.79 21.48 6.65
N ASP A 124 15.10 22.60 6.81
CA ASP A 124 14.60 23.03 8.13
C ASP A 124 13.47 22.12 8.61
N TYR A 125 12.60 21.69 7.69
CA TYR A 125 11.54 20.74 8.00
C TYR A 125 12.11 19.36 8.39
N LEU A 126 13.09 18.88 7.64
CA LEU A 126 13.74 17.60 7.89
C LEU A 126 14.37 17.52 9.28
N VAL A 127 15.02 18.60 9.75
CA VAL A 127 15.59 18.64 11.11
C VAL A 127 14.53 18.41 12.19
N LYS A 128 13.28 18.82 11.95
CA LYS A 128 12.17 18.62 12.89
C LYS A 128 11.61 17.20 12.85
N VAL A 129 11.51 16.60 11.66
CA VAL A 129 10.78 15.34 11.49
C VAL A 129 11.67 14.09 11.46
N LYS A 130 12.98 14.23 11.22
CA LYS A 130 13.89 13.09 10.96
C LYS A 130 13.89 11.99 12.03
N ASP A 131 13.63 12.35 13.29
CA ASP A 131 13.67 11.43 14.43
C ASP A 131 12.27 10.91 14.81
N LEU A 132 11.22 11.37 14.11
CA LEU A 132 9.84 10.93 14.35
C LEU A 132 9.60 9.53 13.77
N PRO A 133 8.85 8.65 14.48
CA PRO A 133 8.51 7.33 13.96
C PRO A 133 7.85 7.35 12.58
N VAL A 134 6.98 8.35 12.34
CA VAL A 134 6.29 8.53 11.05
C VAL A 134 7.28 8.77 9.92
N TYR A 135 8.32 9.59 10.14
CA TYR A 135 9.37 9.84 9.14
C TYR A 135 10.23 8.60 8.90
N LEU A 136 10.67 7.93 9.96
CA LEU A 136 11.48 6.71 9.85
C LEU A 136 10.73 5.62 9.07
N ALA A 137 9.42 5.47 9.30
CA ALA A 137 8.58 4.51 8.61
C ALA A 137 8.53 4.79 7.09
N ILE A 138 8.24 6.03 6.67
CA ILE A 138 8.22 6.37 5.24
C ILE A 138 9.63 6.34 4.62
N ALA A 139 10.68 6.71 5.36
CA ALA A 139 12.05 6.67 4.87
C ALA A 139 12.54 5.24 4.61
N SER A 140 11.92 4.24 5.25
CA SER A 140 12.18 2.82 4.99
C SER A 140 11.47 2.26 3.76
N ASN A 141 10.56 3.02 3.14
CA ASN A 141 9.86 2.57 1.94
C ASN A 141 10.85 2.35 0.79
N SER A 142 10.65 1.25 0.07
CA SER A 142 11.44 0.91 -1.11
C SER A 142 10.87 1.51 -2.40
N SER A 143 9.61 1.94 -2.37
CA SER A 143 8.89 2.42 -3.55
C SER A 143 7.89 3.55 -3.26
N GLY A 144 7.55 4.30 -4.31
CA GLY A 144 6.61 5.41 -4.27
C GLY A 144 7.26 6.75 -3.91
N ALA A 145 6.41 7.74 -3.60
CA ALA A 145 6.87 9.09 -3.27
C ALA A 145 7.71 9.10 -1.99
N THR A 146 8.85 9.76 -2.08
CA THR A 146 9.78 10.01 -0.99
C THR A 146 9.21 11.06 -0.02
N PRO A 147 9.72 11.12 1.22
CA PRO A 147 9.31 12.17 2.16
C PRO A 147 9.49 13.58 1.62
N LYS A 148 10.56 13.80 0.83
CA LYS A 148 10.87 15.10 0.22
C LYS A 148 9.85 15.48 -0.85
N GLU A 149 9.48 14.55 -1.72
CA GLU A 149 8.47 14.78 -2.76
C GLU A 149 7.11 15.12 -2.14
N LEU A 150 6.68 14.38 -1.10
CA LEU A 150 5.43 14.68 -0.39
C LEU A 150 5.42 16.08 0.25
N PHE A 151 6.57 16.50 0.78
CA PHE A 151 6.74 17.86 1.29
C PHE A 151 6.70 18.90 0.18
N GLU A 152 7.37 18.64 -0.96
CA GLU A 152 7.42 19.56 -2.10
C GLU A 152 6.02 19.75 -2.71
N ASP A 153 5.26 18.67 -2.87
CA ASP A 153 3.85 18.70 -3.29
C ASP A 153 3.01 19.58 -2.36
N ALA A 154 3.16 19.40 -1.04
CA ALA A 154 2.40 20.18 -0.05
C ALA A 154 2.79 21.67 -0.04
N VAL A 155 4.08 21.99 -0.20
CA VAL A 155 4.57 23.37 -0.31
C VAL A 155 4.09 24.04 -1.61
N GLU A 156 4.07 23.31 -2.72
CA GLU A 156 3.53 23.79 -3.99
C GLU A 156 2.03 24.07 -3.87
N ASP A 157 1.28 23.18 -3.24
CA ASP A 157 -0.14 23.36 -2.93
C ASP A 157 -0.40 24.61 -2.07
N LEU A 158 0.44 24.87 -1.07
CA LEU A 158 0.36 26.08 -0.26
C LEU A 158 0.63 27.35 -1.07
N LYS A 159 1.64 27.33 -1.94
CA LYS A 159 1.95 28.45 -2.84
C LYS A 159 0.78 28.71 -3.79
N ARG A 160 0.22 27.66 -4.40
CA ARG A 160 -0.94 27.76 -5.29
C ARG A 160 -2.14 28.39 -4.58
N LYS A 161 -2.53 27.85 -3.41
CA LYS A 161 -3.63 28.40 -2.60
C LYS A 161 -3.40 29.86 -2.22
N TYR A 162 -2.16 30.24 -1.90
CA TYR A 162 -1.82 31.63 -1.60
C TYR A 162 -1.96 32.55 -2.83
N HIS A 163 -1.49 32.10 -4.00
CA HIS A 163 -1.64 32.86 -5.25
C HIS A 163 -3.09 33.02 -5.69
N GLU A 164 -3.89 31.95 -5.61
CA GLU A 164 -5.33 31.97 -5.88
C GLU A 164 -6.04 32.99 -4.97
N LEU A 165 -5.76 32.94 -3.67
CA LEU A 165 -6.33 33.86 -2.70
C LEU A 165 -5.93 35.32 -2.98
N LYS A 166 -4.65 35.55 -3.32
CA LYS A 166 -4.14 36.87 -3.71
C LYS A 166 -4.85 37.40 -4.96
N SER A 167 -5.13 36.53 -5.94
CA SER A 167 -5.86 36.90 -7.15
C SER A 167 -7.30 37.28 -6.81
N GLN A 168 -8.00 36.46 -6.03
CA GLN A 168 -9.38 36.73 -5.60
C GLN A 168 -9.50 38.06 -4.88
N ILE A 169 -8.59 38.35 -3.94
CA ILE A 169 -8.55 39.64 -3.23
C ILE A 169 -8.35 40.79 -4.22
N LYS A 170 -7.40 40.68 -5.15
CA LYS A 170 -7.16 41.72 -6.16
C LYS A 170 -8.37 41.96 -7.06
N ASP A 171 -9.08 40.92 -7.46
CA ASP A 171 -10.25 41.04 -8.35
C ASP A 171 -11.43 41.68 -7.62
N VAL A 172 -11.66 41.35 -6.34
CA VAL A 172 -12.66 42.03 -5.50
C VAL A 172 -12.36 43.52 -5.34
N LEU A 173 -11.10 43.89 -5.09
CA LEU A 173 -10.70 45.29 -4.97
C LEU A 173 -10.93 46.07 -6.26
N LYS A 174 -10.60 45.47 -7.42
CA LYS A 174 -10.85 46.08 -8.75
C LYS A 174 -12.34 46.28 -9.00
N LEU A 175 -13.16 45.25 -8.76
CA LEU A 175 -14.61 45.30 -8.98
C LEU A 175 -15.27 46.39 -8.14
N ARG A 176 -14.82 46.55 -6.89
CA ARG A 176 -15.36 47.54 -5.96
C ARG A 176 -14.74 48.92 -6.09
N LYS A 177 -13.80 49.12 -7.02
CA LYS A 177 -13.04 50.37 -7.19
C LYS A 177 -12.39 50.86 -5.89
N VAL A 178 -12.01 49.93 -5.01
CA VAL A 178 -11.38 50.25 -3.72
C VAL A 178 -9.97 50.73 -4.03
N THR A 179 -9.73 52.02 -3.84
CA THR A 179 -8.40 52.62 -3.97
C THR A 179 -7.68 52.44 -2.64
N LEU A 180 -6.84 51.41 -2.54
CA LEU A 180 -5.97 51.23 -1.38
C LEU A 180 -4.87 52.30 -1.43
N SER A 181 -4.98 53.29 -0.54
CA SER A 181 -3.98 54.33 -0.32
C SER A 181 -3.12 53.96 0.90
N THR A 182 -1.96 54.59 1.06
CA THR A 182 -1.07 54.43 2.23
C THR A 182 -1.76 54.76 3.58
N GLY A 183 -2.93 55.40 3.56
CA GLY A 183 -3.76 55.67 4.74
C GLY A 183 -4.98 54.74 4.92
N SER A 184 -5.23 53.78 4.03
CA SER A 184 -6.39 52.87 4.14
C SER A 184 -6.28 51.98 5.37
N THR A 185 -7.37 51.88 6.13
CA THR A 185 -7.37 51.09 7.37
C THR A 185 -7.63 49.61 7.08
N PHE A 186 -7.07 48.74 7.93
CA PHE A 186 -7.29 47.31 7.82
C PHE A 186 -8.79 46.94 7.87
N ASP A 187 -9.60 47.70 8.61
CA ASP A 187 -11.03 47.42 8.74
C ASP A 187 -11.80 47.72 7.45
N GLU A 188 -11.48 48.81 6.75
CA GLU A 188 -12.02 49.12 5.41
C GLU A 188 -11.67 48.04 4.38
N PHE A 189 -10.43 47.54 4.42
CA PHE A 189 -9.99 46.42 3.58
C PHE A 189 -10.73 45.13 3.93
N ARG A 190 -10.87 44.82 5.23
CA ARG A 190 -11.56 43.62 5.71
C ARG A 190 -13.02 43.61 5.27
N VAL A 191 -13.75 44.71 5.46
CA VAL A 191 -15.16 44.83 5.04
C VAL A 191 -15.28 44.67 3.52
N SER A 192 -14.43 45.36 2.75
CA SER A 192 -14.46 45.29 1.28
C SER A 192 -14.19 43.88 0.73
N VAL A 193 -13.28 43.13 1.35
CA VAL A 193 -12.91 41.77 0.94
C VAL A 193 -13.96 40.75 1.41
N SER A 194 -14.44 40.87 2.66
CA SER A 194 -15.42 39.94 3.25
C SER A 194 -16.79 39.97 2.57
N GLU A 195 -17.21 41.13 2.05
CA GLU A 195 -18.45 41.23 1.27
C GLU A 195 -18.29 40.77 -0.20
N GLY A 196 -17.06 40.56 -0.68
CA GLY A 196 -16.77 40.21 -2.07
C GLY A 196 -16.33 38.76 -2.32
N ILE A 197 -15.85 38.07 -1.29
CA ILE A 197 -15.40 36.69 -1.38
C ILE A 197 -16.52 35.76 -0.93
N GLY A 198 -16.99 34.89 -1.83
CA GLY A 198 -17.93 33.83 -1.50
C GLY A 198 -17.32 32.88 -0.46
N SER A 199 -18.15 32.42 0.47
CA SER A 199 -17.80 31.47 1.55
C SER A 199 -16.79 30.39 1.09
N PRO A 200 -15.74 30.06 1.88
CA PRO A 200 -15.56 30.38 3.30
C PRO A 200 -14.80 31.70 3.60
N SER A 201 -15.08 32.27 4.77
CA SER A 201 -14.45 33.48 5.29
C SER A 201 -12.93 33.31 5.47
N ILE A 202 -12.15 34.25 4.94
CA ILE A 202 -10.69 34.26 5.10
C ILE A 202 -10.34 34.71 6.52
N PRO A 203 -9.49 33.97 7.27
CA PRO A 203 -9.06 34.40 8.59
C PRO A 203 -8.39 35.78 8.60
N ASP A 204 -8.73 36.61 9.59
CA ASP A 204 -8.24 37.99 9.72
C ASP A 204 -6.71 38.10 9.70
N PHE A 205 -5.98 37.12 10.23
CA PHE A 205 -4.51 37.12 10.19
C PHE A 205 -3.95 37.02 8.77
N LYS A 206 -4.61 36.26 7.87
CA LYS A 206 -4.22 36.17 6.45
C LYS A 206 -4.55 37.47 5.73
N LEU A 207 -5.72 38.05 6.00
CA LEU A 207 -6.12 39.36 5.45
C LEU A 207 -5.16 40.47 5.87
N LYS A 208 -4.70 40.50 7.13
CA LYS A 208 -3.71 41.47 7.61
C LYS A 208 -2.40 41.37 6.83
N PHE A 209 -1.94 40.13 6.57
CA PHE A 209 -0.74 39.91 5.78
C PHE A 209 -0.89 40.46 4.36
N PHE A 210 -2.00 40.17 3.68
CA PHE A 210 -2.28 40.70 2.34
C PHE A 210 -2.46 42.22 2.33
N HIS A 211 -3.10 42.81 3.34
CA HIS A 211 -3.24 44.26 3.45
C HIS A 211 -1.88 44.94 3.53
N VAL A 212 -1.00 44.47 4.42
CA VAL A 212 0.36 45.01 4.55
C VAL A 212 1.16 44.83 3.26
N GLU A 213 1.05 43.69 2.61
CA GLU A 213 1.75 43.41 1.34
C GLU A 213 1.24 44.30 0.19
N LEU A 214 -0.08 44.46 0.05
CA LEU A 214 -0.70 45.25 -1.01
C LEU A 214 -0.51 46.76 -0.81
N VAL A 215 -0.53 47.24 0.44
CA VAL A 215 -0.25 48.65 0.78
C VAL A 215 1.25 48.95 0.71
N GLY A 216 2.11 48.00 1.10
CA GLY A 216 3.57 48.15 1.12
C GLY A 216 4.23 48.19 -0.26
N HIS A 217 3.63 47.59 -1.28
CA HIS A 217 4.08 47.70 -2.68
C HIS A 217 3.75 49.06 -3.34
N GLY A 218 3.15 50.00 -2.60
CA GLY A 218 2.90 51.38 -3.04
C GLY A 218 4.09 52.33 -2.90
N THR A 219 5.32 51.84 -2.72
CA THR A 219 6.54 52.67 -2.80
C THR A 219 7.25 52.43 -4.14
N PRO A 220 7.21 53.38 -5.08
CA PRO A 220 8.15 53.39 -6.18
C PRO A 220 9.52 53.83 -5.63
N GLY A 221 10.50 52.94 -5.74
CA GLY A 221 11.92 53.29 -5.75
C GLY A 221 12.44 53.16 -7.17
#